data_AF-A0A0V0YFK1-F1
#
_entry.id   AF-A0A0V0YFK1-F1
#
_cell.length_a   1.000
_cell.length_b   1.000
_cell.length_c   1.000
_cell.angle_alpha   90.00
_cell.angle_beta   90.00
_cell.angle_gamma   90.00
#
_symmetry.space_group_name_H-M   'P 1'
#
loop_
_entity.id
_entity.type
_entity.pdbx_description
1 polymer ?
#
loop_
_entity_poly.entity_id
_entity_poly.type
_entity_poly.pdbx_seq_one_letter_code
_entity_poly.pdbx_strand_id
1 'polypeptide(L)'
;LMVSFEDISIVSDLNLRNLSLFKYKSRSRSADGIFIGDETIQSTPSLSSRREKVPLLARMSDSCISHCSFPGDTVYNDMLQQAEEAIEAGVYPKRIAQGSSGSYFVRNVKGEIIGVFKPKNEEPYGHLNPKWLKWMQRVCCPCCFGRSCLPLNQGYLSEAAASLVDEKLQLHVVPKTKVVRLAAPTFNYSRIDHAKAQTKQHIMEKYPNIGRHFHRLGLPRKIGSLQTFVSGYKDANYWLAHFEQEPLSEAAKVQFQRQFERLVILDYIIRNTDRGSDNWLIKYVHEDQVNGEQMVDVECDDKDSSVRIKIAAIDNGLAFPLKHPDEWRACKCLFLLPL
;
A
#
# COMPACT_ATOMS: atom_id res chain seq x y z
N LEU A 1 -1.26 26.52 -13.44
CA LEU A 1 0.12 26.07 -13.10
C LEU A 1 0.54 24.90 -14.01
N MET A 2 1.13 25.17 -15.18
CA MET A 2 1.89 24.16 -15.93
C MET A 2 3.35 24.36 -15.56
N VAL A 3 3.88 23.52 -14.68
CA VAL A 3 5.33 23.46 -14.44
C VAL A 3 5.92 22.74 -15.64
N SER A 4 6.75 23.43 -16.43
CA SER A 4 7.51 22.83 -17.53
C SER A 4 8.51 21.83 -16.95
N PHE A 5 8.69 20.68 -17.61
CA PHE A 5 9.72 19.71 -17.21
C PHE A 5 11.15 20.30 -17.22
N GLU A 6 11.35 21.42 -17.92
CA GLU A 6 12.62 22.16 -17.94
C GLU A 6 12.93 22.87 -16.61
N ASP A 7 11.93 23.12 -15.76
CA ASP A 7 12.12 23.77 -14.46
C ASP A 7 12.41 22.77 -13.32
N ILE A 8 12.36 21.46 -13.60
CA ILE A 8 12.71 20.41 -12.63
C ILE A 8 14.22 20.27 -12.62
N SER A 9 14.89 21.07 -11.78
CA SER A 9 16.27 20.79 -11.39
C SER A 9 16.28 19.51 -10.58
N ILE A 10 16.59 18.37 -11.22
CA ILE A 10 16.74 17.07 -10.57
C ILE A 10 17.61 17.27 -9.32
N VAL A 11 16.98 17.13 -8.16
CA VAL A 11 17.62 17.26 -6.85
C VAL A 11 18.85 16.38 -6.82
N SER A 12 20.03 17.01 -6.80
CA SER A 12 21.36 16.40 -6.73
C SER A 12 21.61 15.60 -5.44
N ASP A 13 20.63 15.56 -4.53
CA ASP A 13 20.70 14.88 -3.22
C ASP A 13 19.97 13.53 -3.19
N LEU A 14 19.41 13.04 -4.30
CA LEU A 14 18.95 11.66 -4.36
C LEU A 14 20.14 10.73 -4.11
N ASN A 15 20.09 9.97 -3.02
CA ASN A 15 21.09 8.97 -2.66
C ASN A 15 20.95 7.76 -3.61
N LEU A 16 21.31 7.96 -4.88
CA LEU A 16 21.19 7.02 -6.01
C LEU A 16 21.99 5.71 -5.81
N ARG A 17 22.75 5.59 -4.71
CA ARG A 17 23.52 4.40 -4.36
C ARG A 17 22.64 3.14 -4.18
N ASN A 18 21.38 3.31 -3.78
CA ASN A 18 20.44 2.20 -3.53
C ASN A 18 19.77 1.60 -4.78
N LEU A 19 19.87 2.25 -5.96
CA LEU A 19 19.28 1.73 -7.20
C LEU A 19 20.05 0.54 -7.79
N SER A 20 21.29 0.30 -7.34
CA SER A 20 22.13 -0.81 -7.80
C SER A 20 21.57 -2.20 -7.46
N LEU A 21 20.63 -2.30 -6.52
CA LEU A 21 19.97 -3.54 -6.09
C LEU A 21 18.84 -4.00 -7.04
N PHE A 22 18.41 -3.18 -7.99
CA PHE A 22 17.36 -3.52 -8.96
C PHE A 22 17.86 -4.12 -10.29
N LYS A 23 19.15 -4.53 -10.37
CA LYS A 23 19.65 -5.25 -11.55
C LYS A 23 19.06 -6.65 -11.65
N TYR A 24 17.91 -6.74 -12.30
CA TYR A 24 17.36 -7.99 -12.82
C TYR A 24 18.29 -8.53 -13.91
N LYS A 25 19.05 -9.58 -13.60
CA LYS A 25 19.95 -10.23 -14.56
C LYS A 25 19.12 -11.16 -15.46
N SER A 26 18.55 -10.61 -16.52
CA SER A 26 17.92 -11.38 -17.60
C SER A 26 19.00 -12.22 -18.31
N ARG A 27 19.04 -13.53 -18.04
CA ARG A 27 19.86 -14.48 -18.80
C ARG A 27 19.08 -14.91 -20.04
N SER A 28 19.37 -14.26 -21.18
CA SER A 28 18.93 -14.73 -22.50
C SER A 28 19.72 -15.99 -22.87
N ARG A 29 19.01 -17.09 -23.13
CA ARG A 29 19.57 -18.27 -23.81
C ARG A 29 19.42 -18.05 -25.31
N SER A 30 20.53 -18.03 -26.03
CA SER A 30 20.58 -18.26 -27.48
C SER A 30 21.38 -19.53 -27.74
N ALA A 31 20.78 -20.43 -28.51
CA ALA A 31 21.43 -21.61 -29.06
C ALA A 31 22.27 -21.22 -30.29
N ASP A 32 23.42 -21.87 -30.48
CA ASP A 32 23.82 -22.55 -31.73
C ASP A 32 25.26 -23.13 -31.69
N GLY A 33 25.41 -24.36 -32.20
CA GLY A 33 26.58 -25.08 -32.80
C GLY A 33 27.94 -25.13 -32.08
N ILE A 34 28.57 -26.26 -31.70
CA ILE A 34 29.03 -27.51 -32.37
C ILE A 34 30.58 -27.58 -32.49
N PHE A 35 31.16 -28.61 -31.81
CA PHE A 35 32.47 -29.34 -31.97
C PHE A 35 33.81 -28.54 -31.88
N ILE A 36 34.95 -28.98 -31.31
CA ILE A 36 35.68 -30.27 -31.12
C ILE A 36 36.63 -30.12 -29.89
N GLY A 37 37.00 -31.21 -29.20
CA GLY A 37 38.29 -31.26 -28.49
C GLY A 37 38.36 -32.15 -27.24
N ASP A 38 38.98 -33.31 -27.39
CA ASP A 38 39.25 -34.38 -26.43
C ASP A 38 40.32 -33.98 -25.38
N GLU A 39 40.14 -34.36 -24.11
CA GLU A 39 41.22 -34.87 -23.25
C GLU A 39 40.67 -35.44 -21.92
N THR A 40 41.29 -36.55 -21.53
CA THR A 40 40.91 -37.56 -20.55
C THR A 40 41.20 -37.14 -19.10
N ILE A 41 40.50 -37.77 -18.11
CA ILE A 41 41.09 -38.51 -16.96
C ILE A 41 40.06 -38.83 -15.84
N GLN A 42 39.96 -40.15 -15.56
CA GLN A 42 39.66 -40.88 -14.30
C GLN A 42 38.26 -40.91 -13.62
N SER A 43 37.59 -42.04 -13.87
CA SER A 43 37.01 -43.02 -12.91
C SER A 43 36.45 -42.57 -11.55
N THR A 44 35.15 -42.84 -11.41
CA THR A 44 34.24 -42.80 -10.24
C THR A 44 34.73 -43.54 -8.97
N PRO A 45 34.10 -43.27 -7.79
CA PRO A 45 33.01 -44.15 -7.39
C PRO A 45 31.72 -43.43 -7.00
N SER A 46 30.62 -44.10 -7.30
CA SER A 46 29.24 -43.76 -6.99
C SER A 46 28.98 -43.69 -5.48
N LEU A 47 28.44 -42.56 -5.03
CA LEU A 47 27.82 -42.44 -3.70
C LEU A 47 26.44 -41.79 -3.84
N SER A 48 25.45 -42.67 -3.93
CA SER A 48 24.09 -42.53 -3.43
C SER A 48 23.42 -41.15 -3.60
N SER A 49 22.59 -41.07 -4.63
CA SER A 49 21.22 -40.53 -4.56
C SER A 49 20.67 -40.53 -3.13
N ARG A 50 20.58 -39.33 -2.52
CA ARG A 50 19.60 -38.88 -1.50
C ARG A 50 20.11 -37.63 -0.79
N ARG A 51 19.96 -36.45 -1.40
CA ARG A 51 19.95 -35.17 -0.66
C ARG A 51 19.45 -33.99 -1.50
N GLU A 52 18.28 -34.13 -2.13
CA GLU A 52 17.55 -33.00 -2.72
C GLU A 52 16.09 -33.01 -2.28
N LYS A 53 15.85 -32.90 -0.97
CA LYS A 53 14.54 -32.51 -0.42
C LYS A 53 14.72 -31.77 0.91
N VAL A 54 15.40 -30.63 0.88
CA VAL A 54 15.30 -29.65 1.97
C VAL A 54 14.79 -28.37 1.32
N PRO A 55 13.55 -27.90 1.61
CA PRO A 55 13.11 -26.62 1.10
C PRO A 55 13.96 -25.52 1.76
N LEU A 56 14.59 -24.68 0.93
CA LEU A 56 15.43 -23.53 1.34
C LEU A 56 14.63 -22.37 1.98
N LEU A 57 13.35 -22.61 2.28
CA LEU A 57 12.47 -21.73 3.04
C LEU A 57 11.77 -22.60 4.08
N ALA A 58 11.99 -22.27 5.36
CA ALA A 58 11.19 -22.82 6.44
C ALA A 58 9.71 -22.62 6.08
N ARG A 59 8.93 -23.71 6.06
CA ARG A 59 7.47 -23.60 6.12
C ARG A 59 7.16 -22.80 7.38
N MET A 60 6.76 -21.54 7.21
CA MET A 60 6.19 -20.76 8.31
C MET A 60 5.05 -21.60 8.87
N SER A 61 5.20 -22.07 10.10
CA SER A 61 4.11 -22.71 10.82
C SER A 61 2.99 -21.68 10.96
N ASP A 62 1.74 -22.09 10.74
CA ASP A 62 0.55 -21.23 10.88
C ASP A 62 0.40 -20.59 12.29
N SER A 63 1.28 -20.93 13.23
CA SER A 63 1.36 -20.42 14.60
C SER A 63 2.09 -19.08 14.74
N CYS A 64 2.99 -18.68 13.84
CA CYS A 64 3.65 -17.37 13.89
C CYS A 64 2.81 -16.24 13.24
N ILE A 65 1.62 -16.58 12.73
CA ILE A 65 0.70 -15.68 12.00
C ILE A 65 -0.54 -15.38 12.88
N SER A 66 -0.38 -15.28 14.20
CA SER A 66 -1.46 -14.78 15.08
C SER A 66 -1.31 -13.29 15.37
N HIS A 67 -0.08 -12.78 15.50
CA HIS A 67 0.21 -11.36 15.75
C HIS A 67 1.01 -10.75 14.61
N CYS A 68 0.47 -9.69 14.01
CA CYS A 68 1.24 -8.83 13.12
C CYS A 68 2.17 -7.98 13.99
N SER A 69 3.47 -8.27 13.98
CA SER A 69 4.48 -7.47 14.66
C SER A 69 5.54 -7.04 13.66
N PHE A 70 5.90 -5.76 13.66
CA PHE A 70 6.88 -5.17 12.76
C PHE A 70 8.12 -4.77 13.57
N PRO A 71 9.19 -5.58 13.57
CA PRO A 71 10.39 -5.25 14.33
C PRO A 71 11.01 -3.94 13.81
N GLY A 72 11.33 -3.03 14.73
CA GLY A 72 11.94 -1.73 14.42
C GLY A 72 10.96 -0.58 14.13
N ASP A 73 9.64 -0.80 14.24
CA ASP A 73 8.64 0.25 14.03
C ASP A 73 7.60 0.22 15.17
N THR A 74 8.00 0.78 16.32
CA THR A 74 7.17 0.83 17.53
C THR A 74 5.90 1.64 17.29
N VAL A 75 6.02 2.81 16.67
CA VAL A 75 4.88 3.70 16.37
C VAL A 75 3.80 2.99 15.55
N TYR A 76 4.18 2.25 14.51
CA TYR A 76 3.20 1.50 13.71
C TYR A 76 2.61 0.31 14.49
N ASN A 77 3.41 -0.37 15.33
CA ASN A 77 2.89 -1.44 16.18
C ASN A 77 1.88 -0.91 17.20
N ASP A 78 2.14 0.25 17.80
CA ASP A 78 1.23 0.89 18.77
C ASP A 78 -0.08 1.30 18.10
N MET A 79 -0.03 1.85 16.87
CA MET A 79 -1.23 2.13 16.08
C MET A 79 -2.01 0.85 15.76
N LEU A 80 -1.34 -0.23 15.39
CA LEU A 80 -2.00 -1.51 15.12
C LEU A 80 -2.63 -2.10 16.39
N GLN A 81 -1.94 -2.01 17.52
CA GLN A 81 -2.48 -2.44 18.81
C GLN A 81 -3.72 -1.63 19.20
N GLN A 82 -3.70 -0.31 19.05
CA GLN A 82 -4.86 0.55 19.28
C GLN A 82 -6.06 0.17 18.40
N ALA A 83 -5.81 -0.25 17.15
CA ALA A 83 -6.86 -0.74 16.26
C ALA A 83 -7.46 -2.06 16.74
N GLU A 84 -6.64 -3.00 17.22
CA GLU A 84 -7.09 -4.29 17.76
C GLU A 84 -7.90 -4.09 19.06
N GLU A 85 -7.40 -3.27 19.99
CA GLU A 85 -8.08 -2.90 21.24
C GLU A 85 -9.43 -2.22 20.98
N ALA A 86 -9.50 -1.32 20.00
CA ALA A 86 -10.75 -0.66 19.62
C ALA A 86 -11.79 -1.67 19.11
N ILE A 87 -11.38 -2.63 18.29
CA ILE A 87 -12.26 -3.67 17.77
C ILE A 87 -12.79 -4.55 18.91
N GLU A 88 -11.93 -4.92 19.86
CA GLU A 88 -12.31 -5.70 21.04
C GLU A 88 -13.28 -4.94 21.94
N ALA A 89 -13.09 -3.63 22.08
CA ALA A 89 -13.99 -2.73 22.81
C ALA A 89 -15.30 -2.41 22.07
N GLY A 90 -15.53 -2.96 20.87
CA GLY A 90 -16.75 -2.74 20.08
C GLY A 90 -16.73 -1.47 19.22
N VAL A 91 -15.60 -0.77 19.15
CA VAL A 91 -15.40 0.39 18.28
C VAL A 91 -14.87 -0.10 16.91
N TYR A 92 -15.80 -0.40 16.02
CA TYR A 92 -15.46 -1.04 14.74
C TYR A 92 -15.03 -0.05 13.64
N PRO A 93 -14.16 -0.49 12.70
CA PRO A 93 -13.85 0.26 11.50
C PRO A 93 -15.10 0.59 10.68
N LYS A 94 -15.20 1.83 10.20
CA LYS A 94 -16.35 2.30 9.41
C LYS A 94 -16.01 2.36 7.93
N ARG A 95 -16.88 1.84 7.08
CA ARG A 95 -16.71 1.88 5.63
C ARG A 95 -16.67 3.32 5.13
N ILE A 96 -15.73 3.61 4.22
CA ILE A 96 -15.62 4.90 3.56
C ILE A 96 -16.70 4.96 2.46
N ALA A 97 -17.60 5.93 2.54
CA ALA A 97 -18.71 6.08 1.57
C ALA A 97 -18.20 6.59 0.21
N GLN A 98 -17.24 7.51 0.24
CA GLN A 98 -16.59 8.10 -0.92
C GLN A 98 -15.32 7.31 -1.23
N GLY A 99 -15.36 6.45 -2.25
CA GLY A 99 -14.21 5.65 -2.68
C GLY A 99 -14.56 4.28 -3.25
N SER A 100 -13.53 3.45 -3.46
CA SER A 100 -13.72 2.06 -3.87
C SER A 100 -14.48 1.28 -2.79
N SER A 101 -15.31 0.32 -3.20
CA SER A 101 -16.27 -0.40 -2.33
C SER A 101 -15.64 -1.37 -1.32
N GLY A 102 -14.43 -1.11 -0.84
CA GLY A 102 -13.66 -1.97 0.05
C GLY A 102 -12.61 -1.23 0.88
N SER A 103 -12.89 0.01 1.31
CA SER A 103 -12.00 0.79 2.20
C SER A 103 -12.70 1.15 3.51
N TYR A 104 -11.96 1.12 4.62
CA TYR A 104 -12.49 1.34 5.97
C TYR A 104 -11.61 2.31 6.77
N PHE A 105 -12.23 3.28 7.44
CA PHE A 105 -11.58 4.06 8.49
C PHE A 105 -11.47 3.21 9.76
N VAL A 106 -10.24 2.87 10.12
CA VAL A 106 -9.89 2.22 11.38
C VAL A 106 -9.80 3.27 12.48
N ARG A 107 -10.30 2.93 13.67
CA ARG A 107 -10.41 3.85 14.80
C ARG A 107 -9.72 3.29 16.03
N ASN A 108 -9.28 4.18 16.91
CA ASN A 108 -8.87 3.80 18.26
C ASN A 108 -10.09 3.70 19.21
N VAL A 109 -9.85 3.33 20.46
CA VAL A 109 -10.88 3.22 21.52
C VAL A 109 -11.63 4.53 21.78
N LYS A 110 -11.00 5.68 21.53
CA LYS A 110 -11.63 7.02 21.64
C LYS A 110 -12.53 7.34 20.44
N GLY A 111 -12.48 6.53 19.38
CA GLY A 111 -13.24 6.74 18.14
C GLY A 111 -12.55 7.63 17.12
N GLU A 112 -11.30 8.04 17.36
CA GLU A 112 -10.48 8.83 16.45
C GLU A 112 -9.98 7.96 15.29
N ILE A 113 -9.85 8.51 14.09
CA ILE A 113 -9.37 7.77 12.92
C ILE A 113 -7.84 7.68 12.98
N ILE A 114 -7.32 6.46 12.98
CA ILE A 114 -5.89 6.18 13.08
C ILE A 114 -5.31 5.58 11.80
N GLY A 115 -6.18 5.01 10.94
CA GLY A 115 -5.73 4.43 9.68
C GLY A 115 -6.83 4.14 8.69
N VAL A 116 -6.43 3.78 7.47
CA VAL A 116 -7.30 3.32 6.39
C VAL A 116 -6.92 1.87 6.08
N PHE A 117 -7.88 0.97 6.23
CA PHE A 117 -7.72 -0.46 5.94
C PHE A 117 -8.43 -0.84 4.64
N LYS A 118 -7.70 -1.47 3.71
CA LYS A 118 -8.21 -1.99 2.44
C LYS A 118 -8.03 -3.51 2.38
N PRO A 119 -9.04 -4.33 2.74
CA PRO A 119 -8.93 -5.78 2.68
C PRO A 119 -8.86 -6.30 1.24
N LYS A 120 -7.92 -7.21 0.98
CA LYS A 120 -7.68 -7.87 -0.31
C LYS A 120 -8.96 -8.40 -0.95
N ASN A 121 -9.80 -9.10 -0.16
CA ASN A 121 -10.96 -9.80 -0.70
C ASN A 121 -12.14 -8.89 -1.06
N GLU A 122 -12.07 -7.58 -0.80
CA GLU A 122 -13.10 -6.60 -1.14
C GLU A 122 -12.67 -5.60 -2.22
N GLU A 123 -11.45 -5.74 -2.75
CA GLU A 123 -10.94 -4.95 -3.89
C GLU A 123 -11.84 -5.09 -5.14
N PRO A 124 -11.74 -4.20 -6.16
CA PRO A 124 -12.49 -4.28 -7.43
C PRO A 124 -12.55 -5.66 -8.11
N TYR A 125 -11.54 -6.51 -7.85
CA TYR A 125 -11.43 -7.87 -8.37
C TYR A 125 -11.53 -8.96 -7.29
N GLY A 126 -11.83 -8.59 -6.04
CA GLY A 126 -12.01 -9.50 -4.92
C GLY A 126 -13.30 -10.31 -5.05
N HIS A 127 -13.27 -11.58 -4.63
CA HIS A 127 -14.41 -12.50 -4.70
C HIS A 127 -15.64 -12.02 -3.90
N LEU A 128 -15.48 -11.06 -2.98
CA LEU A 128 -16.55 -10.48 -2.16
C LEU A 128 -16.85 -9.02 -2.52
N ASN A 129 -16.46 -8.54 -3.71
CA ASN A 129 -16.85 -7.21 -4.14
C ASN A 129 -18.37 -7.15 -4.40
N PRO A 130 -19.14 -6.26 -3.75
CA PRO A 130 -20.58 -6.16 -3.91
C PRO A 130 -21.03 -5.67 -5.31
N LYS A 131 -20.12 -5.18 -6.16
CA LYS A 131 -20.45 -4.68 -7.50
C LYS A 131 -20.48 -5.83 -8.53
N TRP A 132 -21.57 -6.61 -8.52
CA TRP A 132 -21.94 -7.64 -9.52
C TRP A 132 -21.77 -7.17 -10.99
N LEU A 133 -21.96 -5.88 -11.25
CA LEU A 133 -21.85 -5.28 -12.58
C LEU A 133 -20.43 -5.38 -13.19
N LYS A 134 -19.36 -5.36 -12.38
CA LYS A 134 -17.98 -5.50 -12.87
C LYS A 134 -17.62 -6.93 -13.28
N TRP A 135 -18.28 -7.93 -12.67
CA TRP A 135 -18.15 -9.32 -13.08
C TRP A 135 -18.84 -9.56 -14.43
N MET A 136 -20.02 -8.96 -14.65
CA MET A 136 -20.73 -9.05 -15.92
C MET A 136 -19.95 -8.35 -17.06
N GLN A 137 -19.33 -7.19 -16.78
CA GLN A 137 -18.43 -6.49 -17.71
C GLN A 137 -17.19 -7.33 -18.09
N ARG A 138 -16.65 -8.11 -17.14
CA ARG A 138 -15.52 -9.04 -17.36
C ARG A 138 -15.87 -10.22 -18.29
N VAL A 139 -17.13 -10.66 -18.29
CA VAL A 139 -17.57 -11.82 -19.07
C VAL A 139 -17.99 -11.43 -20.49
N CYS A 140 -18.49 -10.21 -20.71
CA CYS A 140 -18.98 -9.76 -22.03
C CYS A 140 -17.99 -8.91 -22.86
N CYS A 141 -16.94 -8.29 -22.28
CA CYS A 141 -15.98 -7.46 -23.04
C CYS A 141 -14.51 -7.61 -22.54
N PRO A 142 -13.79 -8.69 -22.91
CA PRO A 142 -12.42 -8.95 -22.44
C PRO A 142 -11.34 -8.00 -23.01
N CYS A 143 -11.66 -7.16 -24.00
CA CYS A 143 -10.71 -6.30 -24.71
C CYS A 143 -10.83 -4.79 -24.41
N CYS A 144 -11.88 -4.34 -23.70
CA CYS A 144 -12.16 -2.90 -23.55
C CYS A 144 -12.05 -2.37 -22.11
N PHE A 145 -11.97 -3.23 -21.08
CA PHE A 145 -12.09 -2.77 -19.69
C PHE A 145 -11.20 -3.53 -18.71
N GLY A 146 -10.20 -2.80 -18.19
CA GLY A 146 -9.28 -3.26 -17.16
C GLY A 146 -7.85 -2.87 -17.51
N ARG A 147 -7.07 -2.38 -16.54
CA ARG A 147 -5.63 -2.17 -16.70
C ARG A 147 -4.97 -3.54 -16.77
N SER A 148 -4.95 -4.15 -17.96
CA SER A 148 -4.38 -5.48 -18.25
C SER A 148 -2.89 -5.58 -17.89
N CYS A 149 -2.24 -4.42 -17.73
CA CYS A 149 -0.87 -4.31 -17.25
C CYS A 149 -0.70 -4.52 -15.75
N LEU A 150 -1.75 -4.47 -14.92
CA LEU A 150 -1.63 -4.63 -13.47
C LEU A 150 -1.86 -6.09 -13.03
N PRO A 151 -1.09 -6.58 -12.02
CA PRO A 151 -1.39 -7.86 -11.40
C PRO A 151 -2.80 -7.88 -10.76
N LEU A 152 -3.53 -8.98 -10.96
CA LEU A 152 -4.88 -9.14 -10.42
C LEU A 152 -4.86 -9.30 -8.88
N ASN A 153 -5.71 -8.55 -8.17
CA ASN A 153 -5.99 -8.71 -6.73
C ASN A 153 -4.75 -8.57 -5.82
N GLN A 154 -3.85 -7.67 -6.21
CA GLN A 154 -2.63 -7.32 -5.47
C GLN A 154 -2.60 -5.83 -5.08
N GLY A 155 -3.75 -5.14 -5.03
CA GLY A 155 -3.79 -3.71 -4.72
C GLY A 155 -3.21 -3.40 -3.35
N TYR A 156 -3.54 -4.19 -2.33
CA TYR A 156 -2.96 -4.06 -1.00
C TYR A 156 -1.43 -4.25 -0.95
N LEU A 157 -0.85 -5.04 -1.87
CA LEU A 157 0.60 -5.17 -2.00
C LEU A 157 1.20 -3.94 -2.67
N SER A 158 0.53 -3.42 -3.70
CA SER A 158 0.89 -2.17 -4.37
C SER A 158 0.94 -0.99 -3.38
N GLU A 159 -0.07 -0.87 -2.51
CA GLU A 159 -0.11 0.12 -1.42
C GLU A 159 1.08 0.00 -0.45
N ALA A 160 1.35 -1.20 0.05
CA ALA A 160 2.47 -1.43 0.97
C ALA A 160 3.84 -1.25 0.29
N ALA A 161 3.96 -1.64 -0.97
CA ALA A 161 5.18 -1.48 -1.76
C ALA A 161 5.47 0.00 -2.07
N ALA A 162 4.45 0.83 -2.30
CA ALA A 162 4.64 2.27 -2.47
C ALA A 162 5.25 2.90 -1.20
N SER A 163 4.75 2.54 -0.01
CA SER A 163 5.33 2.99 1.27
C SER A 163 6.77 2.47 1.46
N LEU A 164 7.07 1.25 1.00
CA LEU A 164 8.43 0.70 1.05
C LEU A 164 9.39 1.44 0.11
N VAL A 165 8.96 1.79 -1.10
CA VAL A 165 9.75 2.58 -2.06
C VAL A 165 9.99 3.99 -1.52
N ASP A 166 8.96 4.63 -0.96
CA ASP A 166 9.07 5.93 -0.30
C ASP A 166 10.12 5.94 0.81
N GLU A 167 10.08 4.95 1.71
CA GLU A 167 11.06 4.79 2.80
C GLU A 167 12.48 4.54 2.29
N LYS A 168 12.64 3.71 1.25
CA LYS A 168 13.95 3.40 0.66
C LYS A 168 14.59 4.58 -0.06
N LEU A 169 13.77 5.47 -0.61
CA LEU A 169 14.20 6.69 -1.30
C LEU A 169 14.18 7.94 -0.41
N GLN A 170 13.71 7.80 0.84
CA GLN A 170 13.59 8.90 1.81
C GLN A 170 12.76 10.07 1.25
N LEU A 171 11.67 9.75 0.55
CA LEU A 171 10.78 10.77 -0.03
C LEU A 171 9.86 11.38 1.03
N HIS A 172 9.40 10.56 1.98
CA HIS A 172 8.52 10.97 3.08
C HIS A 172 7.20 11.62 2.60
N VAL A 173 6.63 11.10 1.52
CA VAL A 173 5.33 11.55 0.98
C VAL A 173 4.24 10.48 1.10
N VAL A 174 4.57 9.19 1.22
CA VAL A 174 3.58 8.13 1.43
C VAL A 174 3.38 7.90 2.93
N PRO A 175 2.15 8.05 3.48
CA PRO A 175 1.88 7.66 4.86
C PRO A 175 2.21 6.17 5.07
N LYS A 176 2.85 5.84 6.19
CA LYS A 176 3.35 4.49 6.46
C LYS A 176 2.25 3.45 6.24
N THR A 177 2.50 2.50 5.36
CA THR A 177 1.52 1.50 4.94
C THR A 177 2.13 0.10 4.99
N LYS A 178 1.48 -0.84 5.69
CA LYS A 178 1.94 -2.23 5.78
C LYS A 178 0.81 -3.22 5.54
N VAL A 179 1.20 -4.46 5.26
CA VAL A 179 0.25 -5.58 5.13
C VAL A 179 -0.08 -6.11 6.52
N VAL A 180 -1.35 -6.03 6.90
CA VAL A 180 -1.84 -6.49 8.21
C VAL A 180 -2.99 -7.47 8.05
N ARG A 181 -3.40 -8.09 9.16
CA ARG A 181 -4.59 -8.94 9.24
C ARG A 181 -5.53 -8.41 10.31
N LEU A 182 -6.73 -8.00 9.94
CA LEU A 182 -7.75 -7.51 10.88
C LEU A 182 -9.04 -8.31 10.73
N ALA A 183 -9.77 -8.51 11.82
CA ALA A 183 -11.14 -9.04 11.80
C ALA A 183 -12.05 -8.02 12.48
N ALA A 184 -13.13 -7.62 11.82
CA ALA A 184 -14.13 -6.75 12.42
C ALA A 184 -15.51 -7.08 11.84
N PRO A 185 -16.59 -7.12 12.64
CA PRO A 185 -17.94 -7.42 12.16
C PRO A 185 -18.43 -6.53 11.02
N THR A 186 -17.87 -5.33 10.88
CA THR A 186 -18.22 -4.35 9.84
C THR A 186 -17.60 -4.65 8.47
N PHE A 187 -16.64 -5.56 8.37
CA PHE A 187 -16.10 -6.00 7.08
C PHE A 187 -17.08 -6.91 6.33
N ASN A 188 -16.91 -7.04 5.01
CA ASN A 188 -17.83 -7.84 4.20
C ASN A 188 -17.47 -9.34 4.25
N TYR A 189 -18.22 -10.15 4.99
CA TYR A 189 -18.02 -11.61 5.08
C TYR A 189 -19.10 -12.39 4.32
N SER A 190 -18.77 -13.62 3.93
CA SER A 190 -19.78 -14.51 3.34
C SER A 190 -20.78 -14.96 4.41
N ARG A 191 -22.01 -15.31 3.99
CA ARG A 191 -23.01 -15.91 4.89
C ARG A 191 -22.49 -17.17 5.60
N ILE A 192 -21.62 -17.92 4.92
CA ILE A 192 -20.97 -19.12 5.46
C ILE A 192 -20.02 -18.75 6.59
N ASP A 193 -19.25 -17.66 6.46
CA ASP A 193 -18.32 -17.22 7.51
C ASP A 193 -19.07 -16.77 8.77
N HIS A 194 -20.18 -16.05 8.61
CA HIS A 194 -21.06 -15.69 9.72
C HIS A 194 -21.64 -16.93 10.41
N ALA A 195 -22.18 -17.88 9.63
CA ALA A 195 -22.73 -19.12 10.18
C ALA A 195 -21.67 -19.96 10.93
N LYS A 196 -20.43 -20.02 10.41
CA LYS A 196 -19.31 -20.71 11.06
C LYS A 196 -18.89 -20.04 12.35
N ALA A 197 -18.81 -18.71 12.37
CA ALA A 197 -18.46 -17.95 13.57
C ALA A 197 -19.50 -18.17 14.68
N GLN A 198 -20.80 -18.06 14.34
CA GLN A 198 -21.90 -18.33 15.26
C GLN A 198 -21.89 -19.78 15.73
N THR A 199 -21.77 -20.75 14.84
CA THR A 199 -21.77 -22.18 15.21
C THR A 199 -20.63 -22.50 16.18
N LYS A 200 -19.43 -21.95 15.96
CA LYS A 200 -18.29 -22.14 16.87
C LYS A 200 -18.53 -21.51 18.25
N GLN A 201 -19.15 -20.33 18.30
CA GLN A 201 -19.54 -19.69 19.56
C GLN A 201 -20.55 -20.56 20.34
N HIS A 202 -21.61 -21.03 19.67
CA HIS A 202 -22.61 -21.90 20.29
C HIS A 202 -22.03 -23.24 20.78
N ILE A 203 -21.12 -23.85 20.02
CA ILE A 203 -20.46 -25.09 20.46
C ILE A 203 -19.54 -24.82 21.65
N MET A 204 -18.85 -23.67 21.69
CA MET A 204 -18.04 -23.29 22.84
C MET A 204 -18.89 -23.10 24.11
N GLU A 205 -20.03 -22.41 23.99
CA GLU A 205 -20.96 -22.18 25.09
C GLU A 205 -21.59 -23.49 25.59
N LYS A 206 -22.02 -24.37 24.68
CA LYS A 206 -22.68 -25.65 25.03
C LYS A 206 -21.72 -26.74 25.49
N TYR A 207 -20.52 -26.79 24.93
CA TYR A 207 -19.54 -27.86 25.18
C TYR A 207 -18.15 -27.27 25.37
N PRO A 208 -17.84 -26.68 26.54
CA PRO A 208 -16.56 -26.01 26.79
C PRO A 208 -15.34 -26.95 26.68
N ASN A 209 -15.55 -28.27 26.81
CA ASN A 209 -14.50 -29.28 26.64
C ASN A 209 -14.11 -29.50 25.17
N ILE A 210 -15.05 -29.31 24.24
CA ILE A 210 -14.83 -29.40 22.78
C ILE A 210 -14.45 -28.01 22.24
N GLY A 211 -15.06 -26.96 22.78
CA GLY A 211 -14.80 -25.56 22.41
C GLY A 211 -13.35 -25.13 22.63
N ARG A 212 -12.69 -25.64 23.69
CA ARG A 212 -11.25 -25.39 23.96
C ARG A 212 -10.32 -25.88 22.85
N HIS A 213 -10.78 -26.77 21.96
CA HIS A 213 -10.02 -27.22 20.80
C HIS A 213 -10.15 -26.26 19.60
N PHE A 214 -11.06 -25.28 19.64
CA PHE A 214 -11.13 -24.25 18.62
C PHE A 214 -10.06 -23.19 18.85
N HIS A 215 -8.97 -23.30 18.10
CA HIS A 215 -7.89 -22.30 18.14
C HIS A 215 -8.30 -20.89 17.65
N ARG A 216 -9.50 -20.72 17.06
CA ARG A 216 -9.99 -19.43 16.53
C ARG A 216 -11.51 -19.35 16.66
N LEU A 217 -11.96 -18.45 17.55
CA LEU A 217 -13.35 -18.05 17.74
C LEU A 217 -13.57 -16.71 17.03
N GLY A 218 -14.75 -16.51 16.46
CA GLY A 218 -15.09 -15.28 15.74
C GLY A 218 -14.84 -15.31 14.22
N LEU A 219 -14.95 -14.13 13.60
CA LEU A 219 -14.83 -13.95 12.16
C LEU A 219 -13.38 -14.12 11.68
N PRO A 220 -13.14 -14.63 10.46
CA PRO A 220 -11.78 -14.81 9.95
C PRO A 220 -11.07 -13.45 9.74
N ARG A 221 -9.80 -13.37 10.13
CA ARG A 221 -8.97 -12.16 9.87
C ARG A 221 -8.75 -12.00 8.36
N LYS A 222 -9.05 -10.82 7.84
CA LYS A 222 -8.83 -10.43 6.45
C LYS A 222 -7.44 -9.83 6.32
N ILE A 223 -6.69 -10.27 5.32
CA ILE A 223 -5.44 -9.63 4.92
C ILE A 223 -5.74 -8.37 4.10
N GLY A 224 -4.98 -7.31 4.30
CA GLY A 224 -5.12 -6.05 3.57
C GLY A 224 -3.99 -5.08 3.87
N SER A 225 -4.02 -3.93 3.21
CA SER A 225 -3.12 -2.82 3.53
C SER A 225 -3.75 -1.97 4.62
N LEU A 226 -2.94 -1.58 5.60
CA LEU A 226 -3.30 -0.59 6.61
C LEU A 226 -2.34 0.59 6.48
N GLN A 227 -2.88 1.70 6.02
CA GLN A 227 -2.18 2.97 5.89
C GLN A 227 -2.48 3.84 7.11
N THR A 228 -1.45 4.48 7.67
CA THR A 228 -1.60 5.49 8.72
C THR A 228 -2.46 6.65 8.24
N PHE A 229 -3.36 7.14 9.09
CA PHE A 229 -4.21 8.29 8.76
C PHE A 229 -3.43 9.60 8.98
N VAL A 230 -3.55 10.54 8.05
CA VAL A 230 -2.90 11.86 8.15
C VAL A 230 -3.95 12.96 8.39
N SER A 231 -3.76 13.75 9.45
CA SER A 231 -4.69 14.79 9.87
C SER A 231 -4.31 16.18 9.34
N GLY A 232 -5.31 17.02 9.07
CA GLY A 232 -5.12 18.39 8.56
C GLY A 232 -4.80 18.47 7.06
N TYR A 233 -4.92 17.37 6.33
CA TYR A 233 -4.75 17.32 4.88
C TYR A 233 -6.11 17.49 4.17
N LYS A 234 -6.09 18.09 2.96
CA LYS A 234 -7.22 18.17 2.04
C LYS A 234 -6.79 17.75 0.64
N ASP A 235 -7.75 17.39 -0.21
CA ASP A 235 -7.51 17.02 -1.61
C ASP A 235 -6.65 18.07 -2.33
N ALA A 236 -5.70 17.63 -3.16
CA ALA A 236 -4.84 18.56 -3.86
C ALA A 236 -5.62 19.52 -4.75
N ASN A 237 -6.69 19.07 -5.41
CA ASN A 237 -7.61 19.94 -6.16
C ASN A 237 -8.12 21.13 -5.34
N TYR A 238 -8.46 20.91 -4.07
CA TYR A 238 -8.94 21.98 -3.20
C TYR A 238 -7.89 23.07 -3.06
N TRP A 239 -6.65 22.70 -2.70
CA TRP A 239 -5.58 23.66 -2.48
C TRP A 239 -5.06 24.30 -3.76
N LEU A 240 -4.93 23.53 -4.85
CA LEU A 240 -4.51 24.07 -6.14
C LEU A 240 -5.45 25.16 -6.63
N ALA A 241 -6.77 24.98 -6.48
CA ALA A 241 -7.76 26.01 -6.81
C ALA A 241 -7.64 27.25 -5.92
N HIS A 242 -7.29 27.09 -4.63
CA HIS A 242 -7.03 28.23 -3.74
C HIS A 242 -5.75 28.97 -4.14
N PHE A 243 -4.68 28.26 -4.51
CA PHE A 243 -3.41 28.87 -4.93
C PHE A 243 -3.50 29.64 -6.25
N GLU A 244 -4.52 29.37 -7.08
CA GLU A 244 -4.82 30.17 -8.27
C GLU A 244 -5.46 31.52 -7.92
N GLN A 245 -6.24 31.60 -6.84
CA GLN A 245 -6.88 32.82 -6.37
C GLN A 245 -5.94 33.64 -5.47
N GLU A 246 -5.26 32.96 -4.55
CA GLU A 246 -4.31 33.53 -3.60
C GLU A 246 -2.96 32.85 -3.77
N PRO A 247 -2.05 33.45 -4.57
CA PRO A 247 -0.75 32.85 -4.84
C PRO A 247 0.07 32.66 -3.55
N LEU A 248 0.72 31.51 -3.45
CA LEU A 248 1.66 31.19 -2.38
C LEU A 248 2.81 32.21 -2.31
N SER A 249 3.34 32.44 -1.10
CA SER A 249 4.61 33.15 -0.94
C SER A 249 5.76 32.40 -1.61
N GLU A 250 6.82 33.10 -2.05
CA GLU A 250 7.93 32.47 -2.78
C GLU A 250 8.59 31.33 -2.00
N ALA A 251 8.74 31.47 -0.68
CA ALA A 251 9.24 30.41 0.18
C ALA A 251 8.32 29.17 0.19
N ALA A 252 7.01 29.39 0.25
CA ALA A 252 6.02 28.31 0.21
C ALA A 252 5.96 27.64 -1.17
N LYS A 253 6.12 28.39 -2.27
CA LYS A 253 6.23 27.82 -3.63
C LYS A 253 7.41 26.86 -3.75
N VAL A 254 8.58 27.23 -3.24
CA VAL A 254 9.77 26.36 -3.26
C VAL A 254 9.55 25.09 -2.44
N GLN A 255 8.91 25.20 -1.26
CA GLN A 255 8.56 24.02 -0.45
C GLN A 255 7.57 23.10 -1.16
N PHE A 256 6.51 23.67 -1.75
CA PHE A 256 5.53 22.92 -2.53
C PHE A 256 6.17 22.21 -3.72
N GLN A 257 7.02 22.91 -4.48
CA GLN A 257 7.74 22.35 -5.63
C GLN A 257 8.59 21.13 -5.22
N ARG A 258 9.37 21.24 -4.14
CA ARG A 258 10.18 20.11 -3.63
C ARG A 258 9.34 18.91 -3.21
N GLN A 259 8.20 19.15 -2.55
CA GLN A 259 7.27 18.08 -2.17
C GLN A 259 6.64 17.43 -3.41
N PHE A 260 6.30 18.25 -4.41
CA PHE A 260 5.69 17.79 -5.65
C PHE A 260 6.68 16.95 -6.49
N GLU A 261 7.94 17.36 -6.56
CA GLU A 261 9.01 16.58 -7.21
C GLU A 261 9.17 15.19 -6.58
N ARG A 262 9.09 15.07 -5.25
CA ARG A 262 9.11 13.79 -4.55
C ARG A 262 7.93 12.89 -4.93
N LEU A 263 6.73 13.47 -5.04
CA LEU A 263 5.54 12.76 -5.53
C LEU A 263 5.75 12.27 -6.98
N VAL A 264 6.30 13.12 -7.86
CA VAL A 264 6.59 12.77 -9.26
C VAL A 264 7.60 11.62 -9.33
N ILE A 265 8.69 11.69 -8.55
CA ILE A 265 9.71 10.64 -8.49
C ILE A 265 9.07 9.31 -8.06
N LEU A 266 8.26 9.32 -6.99
CA LEU A 266 7.56 8.13 -6.52
C LEU A 266 6.68 7.53 -7.64
N ASP A 267 5.75 8.32 -8.17
CA ASP A 267 4.76 7.85 -9.15
C ASP A 267 5.42 7.39 -10.45
N TYR A 268 6.53 8.01 -10.84
CA TYR A 268 7.30 7.57 -12.01
C TYR A 268 7.97 6.22 -11.76
N ILE A 269 8.64 6.04 -10.62
CA ILE A 269 9.36 4.80 -10.28
C ILE A 269 8.40 3.62 -10.14
N ILE A 270 7.29 3.79 -9.43
CA ILE A 270 6.30 2.71 -9.24
C ILE A 270 5.38 2.56 -10.45
N ARG A 271 5.52 3.45 -11.44
CA ARG A 271 4.62 3.62 -12.58
C ARG A 271 3.15 3.59 -12.14
N ASN A 272 2.80 4.53 -11.28
CA ASN A 272 1.41 4.67 -10.83
C ASN A 272 0.51 4.91 -12.05
N THR A 273 -0.61 4.20 -12.11
CA THR A 273 -1.54 4.31 -13.24
C THR A 273 -2.80 5.09 -12.88
N ASP A 274 -2.98 5.50 -11.61
CA ASP A 274 -4.18 6.16 -11.08
C ASP A 274 -3.92 7.47 -10.31
N ARG A 275 -2.84 8.20 -10.59
CA ARG A 275 -2.64 9.49 -9.93
C ARG A 275 -3.51 10.59 -10.55
N GLY A 276 -4.72 10.71 -10.03
CA GLY A 276 -5.58 11.89 -10.14
C GLY A 276 -5.29 12.92 -9.05
N SER A 277 -5.81 14.13 -9.19
CA SER A 277 -5.65 15.21 -8.22
C SER A 277 -6.53 15.09 -6.96
N ASP A 278 -7.36 14.06 -6.91
CA ASP A 278 -8.11 13.53 -5.76
C ASP A 278 -7.32 12.46 -4.98
N ASN A 279 -6.28 11.87 -5.57
CA ASN A 279 -5.51 10.77 -4.99
C ASN A 279 -4.21 11.24 -4.30
N TRP A 280 -4.03 12.53 -4.07
CA TRP A 280 -2.95 13.05 -3.22
C TRP A 280 -3.47 14.27 -2.48
N LEU A 281 -2.93 14.47 -1.28
CA LEU A 281 -3.41 15.48 -0.37
C LEU A 281 -2.33 16.52 -0.10
N ILE A 282 -2.76 17.73 0.21
CA ILE A 282 -1.90 18.83 0.64
C ILE A 282 -2.33 19.27 2.05
N LYS A 283 -1.35 19.44 2.93
CA LYS A 283 -1.49 20.17 4.20
C LYS A 283 -0.75 21.49 4.05
N TYR A 284 -1.45 22.59 4.23
CA TYR A 284 -0.88 23.94 4.21
C TYR A 284 -1.29 24.69 5.49
N VAL A 285 -0.31 25.26 6.19
CA VAL A 285 -0.52 26.09 7.38
C VAL A 285 -0.14 27.54 7.02
N HIS A 286 -1.09 28.47 7.22
CA HIS A 286 -0.89 29.88 6.93
C HIS A 286 0.01 30.54 7.99
N GLU A 287 0.78 31.54 7.59
CA GLU A 287 1.76 32.22 8.46
C GLU A 287 1.10 32.87 9.68
N ASP A 288 -0.13 33.38 9.53
CA ASP A 288 -0.88 34.02 10.62
C ASP A 288 -1.32 33.05 11.73
N GLN A 289 -1.38 31.74 11.45
CA GLN A 289 -1.77 30.74 12.44
C GLN A 289 -0.60 30.27 13.32
N VAL A 290 0.65 30.53 12.90
CA VAL A 290 1.85 30.10 13.63
C VAL A 290 2.08 30.94 14.90
N ASN A 291 1.54 32.16 14.96
CA ASN A 291 1.73 33.07 16.09
C ASN A 291 0.69 32.90 17.23
N GLY A 292 -0.36 32.08 17.05
CA GLY A 292 -1.53 32.05 17.94
C GLY A 292 -1.76 30.76 18.73
N GLU A 293 -1.22 29.61 18.30
CA GLU A 293 -1.49 28.33 18.95
C GLU A 293 -0.19 27.68 19.43
N GLN A 294 -0.02 27.61 20.76
CA GLN A 294 0.93 26.69 21.38
C GLN A 294 0.63 25.28 20.87
N MET A 295 1.57 24.73 20.10
CA MET A 295 1.45 23.39 19.55
C MET A 295 1.39 22.38 20.70
N VAL A 296 0.29 21.63 20.79
CA VAL A 296 0.25 20.37 21.54
C VAL A 296 0.85 19.32 20.61
N ASP A 297 2.04 18.86 20.97
CA ASP A 297 2.81 17.85 20.25
C ASP A 297 1.99 16.57 20.06
N VAL A 298 1.63 16.28 18.82
CA VAL A 298 1.41 14.90 18.37
C VAL A 298 2.74 14.48 17.76
N GLU A 299 3.48 13.64 18.48
CA GLU A 299 4.79 13.12 18.08
C GLU A 299 4.72 12.43 16.71
N CYS A 300 5.08 13.16 15.66
CA CYS A 300 5.67 12.60 14.46
C CYS A 300 7.02 13.29 14.25
N ASP A 301 8.04 12.47 13.99
CA ASP A 301 9.47 12.80 13.96
C ASP A 301 9.86 13.71 12.77
N ASP A 302 9.27 14.91 12.72
CA ASP A 302 9.61 15.96 11.76
C ASP A 302 10.19 17.16 12.54
N LYS A 303 11.50 17.13 12.77
CA LYS A 303 12.31 18.25 13.32
C LYS A 303 12.42 19.46 12.37
N ASP A 304 11.36 19.76 11.62
CA ASP A 304 11.32 20.93 10.75
C ASP A 304 10.01 21.68 10.98
N SER A 305 9.98 22.41 12.09
CA SER A 305 8.91 23.33 12.48
C SER A 305 8.72 24.50 11.49
N SER A 306 9.51 24.55 10.41
CA SER A 306 9.41 25.54 9.33
C SER A 306 8.64 25.06 8.08
N VAL A 307 8.23 23.78 8.02
CA VAL A 307 7.53 23.23 6.86
C VAL A 307 6.06 23.67 6.84
N ARG A 308 5.76 24.61 5.94
CA ARG A 308 4.42 25.19 5.78
C ARG A 308 3.52 24.31 4.90
N ILE A 309 4.12 23.57 3.95
CA ILE A 309 3.42 22.73 2.98
C ILE A 309 3.95 21.31 3.01
N LYS A 310 3.06 20.32 3.15
CA LYS A 310 3.37 18.89 3.03
C LYS A 310 2.41 18.21 2.04
N ILE A 311 2.93 17.24 1.28
CA ILE A 311 2.15 16.40 0.38
C ILE A 311 2.03 15.00 0.98
N ALA A 312 0.84 14.39 0.86
CA ALA A 312 0.61 12.98 1.16
C ALA A 312 0.11 12.23 -0.07
N ALA A 313 0.89 11.25 -0.54
CA ALA A 313 0.56 10.36 -1.65
C ALA A 313 -0.26 9.16 -1.15
N ILE A 314 -1.59 9.23 -1.31
CA ILE A 314 -2.54 8.20 -0.87
C ILE A 314 -3.02 7.35 -2.06
N ASP A 315 -3.76 6.27 -1.80
CA ASP A 315 -4.37 5.42 -2.84
C ASP A 315 -3.40 4.94 -3.93
N ASN A 316 -2.33 4.25 -3.52
CA ASN A 316 -1.28 3.74 -4.40
C ASN A 316 -1.60 2.31 -4.91
N GLY A 317 -2.84 1.83 -4.77
CA GLY A 317 -3.23 0.45 -5.05
C GLY A 317 -3.16 0.02 -6.52
N LEU A 318 -2.96 0.96 -7.45
CA LEU A 318 -2.91 0.71 -8.90
C LEU A 318 -1.54 1.13 -9.49
N ALA A 319 -0.46 0.75 -8.81
CA ALA A 319 0.91 0.87 -9.28
C ALA A 319 1.56 -0.51 -9.51
N PHE A 320 2.83 -0.52 -9.93
CA PHE A 320 3.64 -1.72 -10.24
C PHE A 320 3.07 -2.58 -11.38
N PRO A 321 2.91 -2.03 -12.59
CA PRO A 321 2.46 -2.79 -13.73
C PRO A 321 3.52 -3.80 -14.21
N LEU A 322 3.07 -4.95 -14.70
CA LEU A 322 3.87 -6.02 -15.30
C LEU A 322 4.49 -5.60 -16.65
N LYS A 323 3.83 -4.68 -17.35
CA LYS A 323 4.25 -4.10 -18.63
C LYS A 323 3.82 -2.64 -18.70
N HIS A 324 4.47 -1.84 -19.53
CA HIS A 324 3.93 -0.50 -19.82
C HIS A 324 2.53 -0.61 -20.44
N PRO A 325 1.62 0.36 -20.17
CA PRO A 325 0.32 0.44 -20.84
C PRO A 325 0.48 0.45 -22.36
N ASP A 326 -0.42 -0.24 -23.07
CA ASP A 326 -0.35 -0.39 -24.53
C ASP A 326 -0.52 0.97 -25.26
N GLU A 327 -1.22 1.92 -24.64
CA GLU A 327 -1.29 3.32 -25.09
C GLU A 327 -0.84 4.26 -23.97
N TRP A 328 -0.05 5.28 -24.33
CA TRP A 328 0.42 6.30 -23.40
C TRP A 328 -0.72 7.13 -22.77
N ARG A 329 -1.88 7.21 -23.44
CA ARG A 329 -3.08 7.93 -22.97
C ARG A 329 -4.01 7.09 -22.07
N ALA A 330 -3.83 5.77 -22.02
CA ALA A 330 -4.77 4.86 -21.33
C ALA A 330 -4.60 4.85 -19.80
N CYS A 331 -3.44 5.24 -19.29
CA CYS A 331 -3.17 5.40 -17.85
C CYS A 331 -2.66 6.83 -17.62
N LYS A 332 -3.59 7.75 -17.36
CA LYS A 332 -3.25 9.14 -17.06
C LYS A 332 -2.70 9.22 -15.63
N CYS A 333 -1.38 9.32 -15.49
CA CYS A 333 -0.84 10.17 -14.43
C CYS A 333 -1.02 11.60 -14.91
N LEU A 334 -1.77 12.43 -14.17
CA LEU A 334 -2.13 13.79 -14.61
C LEU A 334 -0.89 14.65 -14.95
N PHE A 335 0.27 14.31 -14.38
CA PHE A 335 1.51 15.09 -14.43
C PHE A 335 2.60 14.50 -15.35
N LEU A 336 2.37 13.33 -15.97
CA LEU A 336 3.36 12.62 -16.79
C LEU A 336 2.99 12.56 -18.28
N LEU A 337 2.18 13.50 -18.75
CA LEU A 337 1.98 13.64 -20.19
C LEU A 337 3.32 14.13 -20.78
N PRO A 338 3.90 13.41 -21.75
CA PRO A 338 5.00 13.99 -22.52
C PRO A 338 4.47 15.24 -23.23
N LEU A 339 5.23 16.33 -23.12
CA LEU A 339 5.09 17.51 -23.97
C LEU A 339 5.14 17.10 -25.44
#